data_AF-A0A9P5EEL6-F1
#
_entry.id   AF-A0A9P5EEL6-F1
#
_cell.length_a   1.000
_cell.length_b   1.000
_cell.length_c   1.000
_cell.angle_alpha   90.00
_cell.angle_beta   90.00
_cell.angle_gamma   90.00
#
_symmetry.space_group_name_H-M   'P 1'
#
loop_
_entity.id
_entity.type
_entity.pdbx_description
1 polymer ?
#
loop_
_entity_poly.entity_id
_entity_poly.type
_entity_poly.pdbx_seq_one_letter_code
_entity_poly.pdbx_strand_id
1 'polypeptide(L)'
;MAQTCSPAGFRDYTPAADAPRSMQLAEPDTYQWADHRCSEPFMIGWMKAWKERYDQPYKGITTDGKVIPKLFRLADNNENFGAPIHAVQAAQNAINVASEEEREKLSRPADAPEWRFWMNPDVFKHGLRLEEASKDLVAALHVLMQASLSAEGYEKAHGCMKVNQFLGEVVNGTKVLNENSYNFVIFGTLSPEEPWGWQKFGHYLCMNCFMVGTQMVVSPIFIGAKPNIIDAGPYEGLELFVDQEQTALSLMQSLDPEV
;
A
#
# COMPACT_ATOMS: atom_id res chain seq x y z
N MET A 1 29.70 -16.50 21.36
CA MET A 1 29.94 -15.06 21.15
C MET A 1 28.94 -14.61 20.10
N ALA A 2 28.02 -13.71 20.44
CA ALA A 2 27.08 -13.17 19.47
C ALA A 2 27.89 -12.46 18.38
N GLN A 3 27.74 -12.89 17.12
CA GLN A 3 28.20 -12.12 15.98
C GLN A 3 27.45 -10.79 16.03
N THR A 4 28.16 -9.72 16.35
CA THR A 4 27.65 -8.37 16.15
C THR A 4 27.40 -8.22 14.65
N CYS A 5 26.14 -8.15 14.24
CA CYS A 5 25.79 -7.73 12.89
C CYS A 5 26.53 -6.42 12.60
N SER A 6 27.20 -6.35 11.46
CA SER A 6 27.68 -5.06 10.94
C SER A 6 26.48 -4.10 10.91
N PRO A 7 26.64 -2.83 11.29
CA PRO A 7 25.59 -1.83 11.06
C PRO A 7 25.16 -1.93 9.61
N ALA A 8 23.85 -1.99 9.36
CA ALA A 8 23.34 -2.04 8.01
C ALA A 8 23.81 -0.77 7.28
N GLY A 9 24.36 -0.92 6.07
CA GLY A 9 25.03 0.17 5.34
C GLY A 9 24.15 1.40 5.07
N PHE A 10 22.83 1.30 5.24
CA PHE A 10 21.92 2.44 5.10
C PHE A 10 22.19 3.56 6.12
N ARG A 11 22.79 3.25 7.28
CA ARG A 11 23.09 4.25 8.32
C ARG A 11 24.04 5.34 7.82
N ASP A 12 25.00 4.98 6.95
CA ASP A 12 25.93 5.92 6.32
C ASP A 12 25.25 6.91 5.35
N TYR A 13 24.04 6.57 4.89
CA TYR A 13 23.23 7.38 3.96
C TYR A 13 22.02 8.04 4.64
N THR A 14 21.93 7.95 5.97
CA THR A 14 20.85 8.57 6.73
C THR A 14 21.16 10.07 6.89
N PRO A 15 20.26 10.99 6.47
CA PRO A 15 20.50 12.42 6.66
C PRO A 15 20.71 12.77 8.13
N ALA A 16 21.59 13.74 8.40
CA ALA A 16 21.77 14.26 9.75
C ALA A 16 20.44 14.81 10.32
N ALA A 17 20.27 14.73 11.63
CA ALA A 17 19.03 15.16 12.30
C ALA A 17 18.75 16.68 12.12
N ASP A 18 19.81 17.48 11.97
CA ASP A 18 19.77 18.92 11.73
C ASP A 18 19.69 19.29 10.24
N ALA A 19 19.67 18.30 9.33
CA ALA A 19 19.45 18.57 7.92
C ALA A 19 18.06 19.21 7.72
N PRO A 20 17.91 20.22 6.84
CA PRO A 20 16.63 20.94 6.66
C PRO A 20 15.43 20.02 6.41
N ARG A 21 15.63 18.95 5.62
CA ARG A 21 14.57 17.97 5.32
C ARG A 21 14.14 17.15 6.54
N SER A 22 15.08 16.78 7.41
CA SER A 22 14.80 16.02 8.64
C SER A 22 13.98 16.87 9.60
N MET A 23 14.37 18.13 9.81
CA MET A 23 13.61 19.06 10.65
C MET A 23 12.21 19.36 10.10
N GLN A 24 12.07 19.51 8.78
CA GLN A 24 10.77 19.74 8.14
C GLN A 24 9.80 18.56 8.26
N LEU A 25 10.31 17.33 8.36
CA LEU A 25 9.49 16.13 8.50
C LEU A 25 9.08 15.85 9.95
N ALA A 26 9.90 16.26 10.93
CA ALA A 26 9.72 15.89 12.33
C ALA A 26 8.55 16.56 13.04
N GLU A 27 8.26 17.80 12.65
CA GLU A 27 7.23 18.60 13.31
C GLU A 27 5.80 18.35 12.83
N PRO A 28 5.50 18.36 11.51
CA PRO A 28 4.13 18.30 11.03
C PRO A 28 3.47 16.95 11.28
N ASP A 29 2.14 16.96 11.44
CA ASP A 29 1.33 15.77 11.25
C ASP A 29 1.26 15.37 9.76
N THR A 30 0.69 14.21 9.45
CA THR A 30 0.53 13.74 8.07
C THR A 30 -0.23 14.73 7.16
N TYR A 31 -1.15 15.56 7.68
CA TYR A 31 -1.92 16.53 6.88
C TYR A 31 -1.08 17.75 6.55
N GLN A 32 -0.44 18.32 7.57
CA GLN A 32 0.48 19.44 7.41
C GLN A 32 1.65 19.06 6.50
N TRP A 33 2.16 17.83 6.60
CA TRP A 33 3.18 17.31 5.71
C TRP A 33 2.68 17.19 4.28
N ALA A 34 1.49 16.63 4.07
CA ALA A 34 0.88 16.54 2.74
C ALA A 34 0.68 17.94 2.12
N ASP A 35 0.18 18.91 2.87
CA ASP A 35 0.01 20.30 2.42
C ASP A 35 1.35 20.95 2.05
N HIS A 36 2.36 20.79 2.90
CA HIS A 36 3.71 21.28 2.63
C HIS A 36 4.26 20.67 1.33
N ARG A 37 4.18 19.34 1.17
CA ARG A 37 4.62 18.66 -0.05
C ARG A 37 3.85 19.14 -1.28
N CYS A 38 2.53 19.25 -1.18
CA CYS A 38 1.66 19.67 -2.28
C CYS A 38 1.83 21.15 -2.65
N SER A 39 2.45 21.97 -1.81
CA SER A 39 2.80 23.36 -2.11
C SER A 39 4.05 23.51 -3.01
N GLU A 40 4.84 22.45 -3.20
CA GLU A 40 6.03 22.51 -4.05
C GLU A 40 5.67 22.66 -5.53
N PRO A 41 6.39 23.49 -6.32
CA PRO A 41 6.05 23.74 -7.74
C PRO A 41 5.96 22.47 -8.59
N PHE A 42 6.85 21.50 -8.34
CA PHE A 42 6.80 20.19 -8.99
C PHE A 42 5.50 19.46 -8.67
N MET A 43 5.13 19.39 -7.38
CA MET A 43 3.93 18.71 -6.94
C MET A 43 2.69 19.40 -7.50
N ILE A 44 2.59 20.73 -7.48
CA ILE A 44 1.45 21.47 -8.07
C ILE A 44 1.24 21.07 -9.54
N GLY A 45 2.30 21.11 -10.35
CA GLY A 45 2.22 20.76 -11.77
C GLY A 45 1.84 19.29 -11.99
N TRP A 46 2.45 18.40 -11.21
CA TRP A 46 2.18 16.97 -11.28
C TRP A 46 0.74 16.62 -10.85
N MET A 47 0.26 17.19 -9.75
CA MET A 47 -1.11 17.04 -9.23
C MET A 47 -2.15 17.49 -10.25
N LYS A 48 -1.90 18.62 -10.91
CA LYS A 48 -2.76 19.13 -11.98
C LYS A 48 -2.84 18.12 -13.13
N ALA A 49 -1.70 17.66 -13.65
CA ALA A 49 -1.64 16.70 -14.74
C ALA A 49 -2.25 15.33 -14.38
N TRP A 50 -2.11 14.92 -13.11
CA TRP A 50 -2.76 13.73 -12.57
C TRP A 50 -4.29 13.91 -12.52
N LYS A 51 -4.78 15.03 -11.97
CA LYS A 51 -6.21 15.32 -11.81
C LYS A 51 -6.92 15.38 -13.17
N GLU A 52 -6.30 16.01 -14.16
CA GLU A 52 -6.79 16.05 -15.54
C GLU A 52 -6.97 14.65 -16.16
N ARG A 53 -6.16 13.65 -15.76
CA ARG A 53 -6.32 12.24 -16.18
C ARG A 53 -7.34 11.50 -15.33
N TYR A 54 -7.34 11.75 -14.02
CA TYR A 54 -8.28 11.14 -13.08
C TYR A 54 -9.73 11.46 -13.45
N ASP A 55 -10.00 12.72 -13.81
CA ASP A 55 -11.34 13.21 -14.19
C ASP A 55 -11.85 12.67 -15.52
N GLN A 56 -10.98 12.03 -16.32
CA GLN A 56 -11.43 11.38 -17.54
C GLN A 56 -12.19 10.08 -17.19
N PRO A 57 -13.34 9.83 -17.84
CA PRO A 57 -14.03 8.56 -17.69
C PRO A 57 -13.10 7.39 -18.05
N TYR A 58 -13.17 6.32 -17.27
CA TYR A 58 -12.48 5.09 -17.60
C TYR A 58 -13.10 4.48 -18.87
N LYS A 59 -12.26 4.20 -19.87
CA LYS A 59 -12.69 3.68 -21.19
C LYS A 59 -12.28 2.22 -21.43
N GLY A 60 -11.54 1.61 -20.51
CA GLY A 60 -10.92 0.30 -20.67
C GLY A 60 -9.40 0.36 -20.83
N ILE A 61 -8.79 -0.79 -21.05
CA ILE A 61 -7.33 -0.94 -21.21
C ILE A 61 -6.95 -0.76 -22.69
N THR A 62 -5.86 -0.03 -22.93
CA THR A 62 -5.33 0.23 -24.27
C THR A 62 -3.80 0.31 -24.24
N THR A 63 -3.14 -0.16 -25.31
CA THR A 63 -1.69 -0.02 -25.54
C THR A 63 -1.37 0.89 -26.72
N ASP A 64 -2.32 1.10 -27.64
CA ASP A 64 -2.15 1.85 -28.90
C ASP A 64 -3.26 2.90 -29.15
N GLY A 65 -4.08 3.19 -28.14
CA GLY A 65 -5.25 4.05 -28.23
C GLY A 65 -6.56 3.33 -28.58
N LYS A 66 -6.53 2.03 -28.94
CA LYS A 66 -7.74 1.21 -29.12
C LYS A 66 -8.03 0.41 -27.85
N VAL A 67 -9.29 0.40 -27.44
CA VAL A 67 -9.73 -0.40 -26.28
C VAL A 67 -9.63 -1.89 -26.63
N ILE A 68 -9.05 -2.68 -25.74
CA ILE A 68 -8.94 -4.13 -25.89
C ILE A 68 -10.17 -4.79 -25.22
N PRO A 69 -11.18 -5.24 -25.97
CA PRO A 69 -12.37 -5.84 -25.38
C PRO A 69 -12.05 -7.22 -24.81
N LYS A 70 -12.69 -7.58 -23.69
CA LYS A 70 -12.59 -8.91 -23.07
C LYS A 70 -11.15 -9.39 -22.81
N LEU A 71 -10.22 -8.46 -22.55
CA LEU A 71 -8.82 -8.79 -22.24
C LEU A 71 -8.70 -9.75 -21.05
N PHE A 72 -9.53 -9.52 -20.02
CA PHE A 72 -9.73 -10.42 -18.90
C PHE A 72 -11.18 -10.87 -18.91
N ARG A 73 -11.42 -12.17 -19.17
CA ARG A 73 -12.75 -12.76 -19.04
C ARG A 73 -13.04 -13.10 -17.58
N LEU A 74 -14.33 -13.15 -17.25
CA LEU A 74 -14.79 -13.67 -15.97
C LEU A 74 -14.55 -15.19 -15.92
N ALA A 75 -14.33 -15.69 -14.70
CA ALA A 75 -14.31 -17.12 -14.43
C ALA A 75 -15.65 -17.77 -14.77
N ASP A 76 -15.61 -18.95 -15.40
CA ASP A 76 -16.81 -19.77 -15.59
C ASP A 76 -17.07 -20.61 -14.32
N ASN A 77 -18.25 -21.23 -14.21
CA ASN A 77 -18.67 -22.01 -13.02
C ASN A 77 -17.71 -23.15 -12.60
N ASN A 78 -16.83 -23.59 -13.50
CA ASN A 78 -15.87 -24.67 -13.25
C ASN A 78 -14.48 -24.16 -12.85
N GLU A 79 -14.25 -22.85 -12.88
CA GLU A 79 -12.98 -22.23 -12.54
C GLU A 79 -13.08 -21.58 -11.18
N ASN A 80 -12.26 -22.06 -10.25
CA ASN A 80 -12.18 -21.50 -8.91
C ASN A 80 -10.77 -20.95 -8.69
N PHE A 81 -10.65 -19.62 -8.66
CA PHE A 81 -9.39 -18.94 -8.39
C PHE A 81 -9.15 -18.76 -6.89
N GLY A 82 -9.91 -19.46 -6.06
CA GLY A 82 -9.81 -19.39 -4.61
C GLY A 82 -10.34 -18.08 -4.05
N ALA A 83 -11.34 -17.46 -4.69
CA ALA A 83 -12.00 -16.27 -4.14
C ALA A 83 -12.39 -16.57 -2.67
N PRO A 84 -11.86 -15.82 -1.69
CA PRO A 84 -11.95 -16.27 -0.33
C PRO A 84 -13.35 -15.95 0.19
N ILE A 85 -14.20 -16.98 0.30
CA ILE A 85 -15.45 -16.91 1.09
C ILE A 85 -15.14 -16.33 2.48
N HIS A 86 -13.98 -16.68 3.03
CA HIS A 86 -13.48 -16.15 4.30
C HIS A 86 -13.21 -14.64 4.27
N ALA A 87 -12.82 -14.06 3.14
CA ALA A 87 -12.58 -12.63 3.02
C ALA A 87 -13.88 -11.82 3.06
N VAL A 88 -14.99 -12.34 2.51
CA VAL A 88 -16.31 -11.70 2.67
C VAL A 88 -16.68 -11.60 4.14
N GLN A 89 -16.53 -12.69 4.89
CA GLN A 89 -16.83 -12.72 6.32
C GLN A 89 -15.91 -11.79 7.12
N ALA A 90 -14.62 -11.75 6.80
CA ALA A 90 -13.66 -10.85 7.43
C ALA A 90 -13.96 -9.37 7.13
N ALA A 91 -14.33 -9.05 5.89
CA ALA A 91 -14.73 -7.69 5.50
C ALA A 91 -16.01 -7.27 6.22
N GLN A 92 -17.01 -8.16 6.31
CA GLN A 92 -18.24 -7.87 7.03
C GLN A 92 -17.97 -7.62 8.51
N ASN A 93 -17.06 -8.39 9.11
CA ASN A 93 -16.63 -8.14 10.48
C ASN A 93 -15.97 -6.76 10.66
N ALA A 94 -15.09 -6.36 9.74
CA ALA A 94 -14.50 -5.02 9.77
C ALA A 94 -15.56 -3.90 9.69
N ILE A 95 -16.56 -4.04 8.80
CA ILE A 95 -17.69 -3.10 8.71
C ILE A 95 -18.51 -3.07 10.01
N ASN A 96 -18.71 -4.22 10.66
CA ASN A 96 -19.51 -4.30 11.89
C ASN A 96 -18.81 -3.67 13.09
N VAL A 97 -17.49 -3.78 13.17
CA VAL A 97 -16.67 -3.18 14.24
C VAL A 97 -16.50 -1.67 14.05
N ALA A 98 -16.49 -1.20 12.80
CA ALA A 98 -16.40 0.22 12.48
C ALA A 98 -17.60 1.02 13.04
N SER A 99 -17.30 2.15 13.65
CA SER A 99 -18.28 3.20 13.96
C SER A 99 -18.94 3.75 12.69
N GLU A 100 -20.02 4.51 12.84
CA GLU A 100 -20.69 5.13 11.70
C GLU A 100 -19.75 6.02 10.87
N GLU A 101 -18.96 6.88 11.53
CA GLU A 101 -17.97 7.74 10.87
C GLU A 101 -16.86 6.93 10.17
N GLU A 102 -16.35 5.88 10.81
CA GLU A 102 -15.35 5.01 10.18
C GLU A 102 -15.94 4.28 8.97
N ARG A 103 -17.19 3.81 9.04
CA ARG A 103 -17.87 3.13 7.91
C ARG A 103 -18.05 4.06 6.71
N GLU A 104 -18.41 5.31 6.95
CA GLU A 104 -18.55 6.34 5.91
C GLU A 104 -17.22 6.61 5.19
N LYS A 105 -16.10 6.58 5.92
CA LYS A 105 -14.76 6.72 5.33
C LYS A 105 -14.32 5.43 4.61
N LEU A 106 -14.62 4.27 5.18
CA LEU A 106 -14.14 2.97 4.73
C LEU A 106 -14.85 2.45 3.46
N SER A 107 -16.10 2.82 3.21
CA SER A 107 -16.93 2.15 2.18
C SER A 107 -17.18 3.01 0.94
N ARG A 108 -17.04 2.44 -0.26
CA ARG A 108 -17.35 3.09 -1.55
C ARG A 108 -18.07 2.13 -2.51
N PRO A 109 -18.83 2.62 -3.51
CA PRO A 109 -19.35 1.77 -4.60
C PRO A 109 -18.23 1.09 -5.40
N ALA A 110 -18.50 -0.08 -6.01
CA ALA A 110 -17.49 -0.82 -6.78
C ALA A 110 -16.94 -0.06 -7.99
N ASP A 111 -17.74 0.85 -8.55
CA ASP A 111 -17.41 1.68 -9.71
C ASP A 111 -16.95 3.10 -9.32
N ALA A 112 -16.72 3.34 -8.03
CA ALA A 112 -16.24 4.62 -7.54
C ALA A 112 -14.90 4.98 -8.21
N PRO A 113 -14.73 6.23 -8.71
CA PRO A 113 -13.51 6.63 -9.40
C PRO A 113 -12.27 6.52 -8.49
N GLU A 114 -12.46 6.57 -7.16
CA GLU A 114 -11.45 6.35 -6.13
C GLU A 114 -10.72 5.00 -6.25
N TRP A 115 -11.30 4.00 -6.93
CA TRP A 115 -10.58 2.76 -7.22
C TRP A 115 -9.26 3.02 -7.98
N ARG A 116 -9.22 4.09 -8.79
CA ARG A 116 -8.02 4.52 -9.54
C ARG A 116 -7.18 5.54 -8.79
N PHE A 117 -7.49 5.82 -7.51
CA PHE A 117 -6.96 6.95 -6.76
C PHE A 117 -5.95 6.58 -5.67
N TRP A 118 -4.98 5.74 -6.00
CA TRP A 118 -3.95 5.32 -5.05
C TRP A 118 -2.57 5.79 -5.49
N MET A 119 -1.67 5.96 -4.53
CA MET A 119 -0.24 6.08 -4.78
C MET A 119 0.59 5.86 -3.54
N ASN A 120 1.88 5.69 -3.77
CA ASN A 120 2.82 5.39 -2.71
C ASN A 120 3.36 6.62 -1.94
N PRO A 121 3.37 7.88 -2.43
CA PRO A 121 3.68 9.00 -1.54
C PRO A 121 2.50 9.32 -0.62
N ASP A 122 2.77 9.61 0.66
CA ASP A 122 1.75 9.97 1.66
C ASP A 122 1.28 11.43 1.49
N VAL A 123 0.66 11.73 0.34
CA VAL A 123 0.12 13.06 0.01
C VAL A 123 -1.33 13.03 -0.48
N PHE A 124 -1.85 11.85 -0.82
CA PHE A 124 -3.26 11.67 -1.17
C PHE A 124 -3.97 10.84 -0.13
N LYS A 125 -5.21 11.25 0.13
CA LYS A 125 -6.03 10.68 1.19
C LYS A 125 -7.43 10.48 0.65
N HIS A 126 -7.81 9.22 0.53
CA HIS A 126 -9.20 8.81 0.44
C HIS A 126 -9.32 7.50 1.19
N GLY A 127 -10.51 7.21 1.71
CA GLY A 127 -10.71 6.08 2.60
C GLY A 127 -10.50 6.41 4.06
N LEU A 128 -10.39 5.35 4.85
CA LEU A 128 -10.07 5.37 6.26
C LEU A 128 -8.56 5.40 6.45
N ARG A 129 -8.06 6.36 7.23
CA ARG A 129 -6.67 6.40 7.66
C ARG A 129 -6.49 5.49 8.89
N LEU A 130 -5.60 4.49 8.81
CA LEU A 130 -5.49 3.47 9.86
C LEU A 130 -4.99 4.04 11.21
N GLU A 131 -4.13 5.06 11.20
CA GLU A 131 -3.63 5.68 12.44
C GLU A 131 -4.70 6.47 13.21
N GLU A 132 -5.83 6.77 12.56
CA GLU A 132 -6.99 7.45 13.13
C GLU A 132 -8.14 6.50 13.49
N ALA A 133 -8.04 5.24 13.04
CA ALA A 133 -9.05 4.23 13.28
C ALA A 133 -8.91 3.62 14.68
N SER A 134 -10.01 3.05 15.17
CA SER A 134 -9.98 2.23 16.37
C SER A 134 -9.06 1.02 16.23
N LYS A 135 -8.41 0.60 17.32
CA LYS A 135 -7.53 -0.58 17.33
C LYS A 135 -8.26 -1.85 16.88
N ASP A 136 -9.54 -1.97 17.24
CA ASP A 136 -10.38 -3.12 16.87
C ASP A 136 -10.63 -3.14 15.37
N LEU A 137 -10.87 -1.98 14.74
CA LEU A 137 -11.02 -1.89 13.29
C LEU A 137 -9.71 -2.20 12.56
N VAL A 138 -8.57 -1.66 13.03
CA VAL A 138 -7.25 -1.99 12.47
C VAL A 138 -7.01 -3.51 12.53
N ALA A 139 -7.28 -4.14 13.68
CA ALA A 139 -7.15 -5.59 13.83
C ALA A 139 -8.08 -6.35 12.86
N ALA A 140 -9.33 -5.93 12.71
CA ALA A 140 -10.27 -6.54 11.77
C ALA A 140 -9.82 -6.41 10.30
N LEU A 141 -9.22 -5.27 9.92
CA LEU A 141 -8.65 -5.06 8.59
C LEU A 141 -7.40 -5.92 8.34
N HIS A 142 -6.58 -6.18 9.36
CA HIS A 142 -5.51 -7.17 9.27
C HIS A 142 -6.04 -8.59 9.02
N VAL A 143 -7.13 -8.99 9.70
CA VAL A 143 -7.79 -10.28 9.45
C VAL A 143 -8.32 -10.35 8.01
N LEU A 144 -8.87 -9.26 7.47
CA LEU A 144 -9.27 -9.19 6.06
C LEU A 144 -8.08 -9.40 5.11
N MET A 145 -6.93 -8.75 5.37
CA MET A 145 -5.72 -8.96 4.58
C MET A 145 -5.24 -10.42 4.65
N GLN A 146 -5.24 -11.03 5.84
CA GLN A 146 -4.86 -12.44 6.02
C GLN A 146 -5.82 -13.40 5.31
N ALA A 147 -7.12 -13.08 5.28
CA ALA A 147 -8.12 -13.87 4.57
C ALA A 147 -8.02 -13.73 3.04
N SER A 148 -7.38 -12.66 2.55
CA SER A 148 -7.27 -12.35 1.12
C SER A 148 -5.91 -12.73 0.51
N LEU A 149 -4.85 -12.80 1.31
CA LEU A 149 -3.48 -13.00 0.82
C LEU A 149 -2.94 -14.36 1.23
N SER A 150 -1.89 -14.84 0.54
CA SER A 150 -1.08 -15.92 1.09
C SER A 150 -0.40 -15.47 2.38
N ALA A 151 0.07 -16.43 3.19
CA ALA A 151 0.85 -16.12 4.38
C ALA A 151 2.07 -15.24 4.04
N GLU A 152 2.84 -15.57 2.98
CA GLU A 152 3.98 -14.75 2.59
C GLU A 152 3.56 -13.37 2.08
N GLY A 153 2.43 -13.27 1.37
CA GLY A 153 1.90 -12.00 0.88
C GLY A 153 1.50 -11.06 2.01
N TYR A 154 0.82 -11.59 3.02
CA TYR A 154 0.46 -10.84 4.23
C TYR A 154 1.70 -10.43 5.03
N GLU A 155 2.61 -11.36 5.33
CA GLU A 155 3.83 -11.05 6.09
C GLU A 155 4.69 -9.99 5.39
N LYS A 156 4.76 -10.02 4.05
CA LYS A 156 5.46 -8.98 3.27
C LYS A 156 4.76 -7.62 3.39
N ALA A 157 3.43 -7.57 3.29
CA ALA A 157 2.66 -6.34 3.44
C ALA A 157 2.76 -5.75 4.86
N HIS A 158 2.64 -6.59 5.90
CA HIS A 158 2.79 -6.17 7.30
C HIS A 158 4.24 -5.78 7.62
N GLY A 159 5.21 -6.52 7.09
CA GLY A 159 6.63 -6.18 7.17
C GLY A 159 6.91 -4.79 6.61
N CYS A 160 6.32 -4.41 5.48
CA CYS A 160 6.45 -3.05 4.93
C CYS A 160 5.94 -1.98 5.90
N MET A 161 4.85 -2.25 6.64
CA MET A 161 4.31 -1.35 7.66
C MET A 161 5.29 -1.18 8.83
N LYS A 162 5.88 -2.29 9.30
CA LYS A 162 6.91 -2.28 10.35
C LYS A 162 8.17 -1.53 9.92
N VAL A 163 8.61 -1.73 8.68
CA VAL A 163 9.71 -0.96 8.09
C VAL A 163 9.37 0.52 8.00
N ASN A 164 8.12 0.88 7.69
CA ASN A 164 7.70 2.29 7.65
C ASN A 164 7.76 2.95 9.02
N GLN A 165 7.32 2.24 10.08
CA GLN A 165 7.50 2.66 11.46
C GLN A 165 8.98 2.89 11.78
N PHE A 166 9.81 1.90 11.49
CA PHE A 166 11.24 1.98 11.74
C PHE A 166 11.89 3.14 10.98
N LEU A 167 11.56 3.34 9.71
CA LEU A 167 12.03 4.49 8.95
C LEU A 167 11.65 5.80 9.66
N GLY A 168 10.41 5.93 10.11
CA GLY A 168 9.96 7.09 10.87
C GLY A 168 10.82 7.35 12.10
N GLU A 169 11.22 6.31 12.83
CA GLU A 169 12.13 6.43 13.98
C GLU A 169 13.53 6.88 13.53
N VAL A 170 14.07 6.30 12.46
CA VAL A 170 15.39 6.62 11.91
C VAL A 170 15.50 8.08 11.47
N VAL A 171 14.45 8.63 10.85
CA VAL A 171 14.46 10.01 10.31
C VAL A 171 13.71 11.01 11.20
N ASN A 172 13.35 10.61 12.43
CA ASN A 172 12.56 11.42 13.36
C ASN A 172 11.23 11.94 12.77
N GLY A 173 10.55 11.13 11.96
CA GLY A 173 9.33 11.47 11.20
C GLY A 173 8.10 10.62 11.53
N THR A 174 8.01 10.06 12.74
CA THR A 174 6.95 9.10 13.13
C THR A 174 5.52 9.65 13.07
N LYS A 175 5.34 10.98 13.09
CA LYS A 175 4.05 11.64 12.88
C LYS A 175 3.49 11.50 11.45
N VAL A 176 4.36 11.12 10.51
CA VAL A 176 4.04 10.93 9.08
C VAL A 176 4.30 9.49 8.64
N LEU A 177 5.34 8.87 9.21
CA LEU A 177 5.83 7.54 8.87
C LEU A 177 5.71 6.62 10.09
N ASN A 178 4.55 6.01 10.29
CA ASN A 178 4.34 4.99 11.31
C ASN A 178 3.71 3.72 10.74
N GLU A 179 3.56 2.69 11.59
CA GLU A 179 3.02 1.38 11.18
C GLU A 179 1.62 1.50 10.58
N ASN A 180 0.81 2.45 11.07
CA ASN A 180 -0.56 2.67 10.63
C ASN A 180 -0.73 3.88 9.70
N SER A 181 0.36 4.42 9.15
CA SER A 181 0.35 5.50 8.17
C SER A 181 -0.08 5.03 6.77
N TYR A 182 -1.27 4.43 6.68
CA TYR A 182 -1.87 3.91 5.45
C TYR A 182 -3.36 4.24 5.39
N ASN A 183 -3.85 4.37 4.17
CA ASN A 183 -5.28 4.46 3.88
C ASN A 183 -5.83 3.08 3.49
N PHE A 184 -7.08 2.82 3.87
CA PHE A 184 -7.80 1.60 3.54
C PHE A 184 -9.22 1.91 3.08
N VAL A 185 -9.66 1.25 2.02
CA VAL A 185 -11.00 1.41 1.45
C VAL A 185 -11.53 0.04 1.06
N ILE A 186 -12.81 -0.20 1.31
CA ILE A 186 -13.59 -1.34 0.84
C ILE A 186 -14.58 -0.82 -0.21
N PHE A 187 -14.63 -1.49 -1.35
CA PHE A 187 -15.47 -1.12 -2.48
C PHE A 187 -16.49 -2.20 -2.79
N GLY A 188 -17.68 -1.78 -3.22
CA GLY A 188 -18.74 -2.67 -3.69
C GLY A 188 -19.57 -3.30 -2.58
N THR A 189 -20.35 -4.31 -2.96
CA THR A 189 -21.24 -5.04 -2.04
C THR A 189 -20.55 -6.30 -1.58
N LEU A 190 -20.33 -6.44 -0.27
CA LEU A 190 -19.72 -7.63 0.31
C LEU A 190 -20.58 -8.87 0.02
N SER A 191 -20.14 -9.68 -0.92
CA SER A 191 -20.88 -10.84 -1.43
C SER A 191 -19.89 -11.85 -2.02
N PRO A 192 -20.20 -13.16 -1.95
CA PRO A 192 -19.46 -14.17 -2.69
C PRO A 192 -19.62 -14.08 -4.22
N GLU A 193 -20.68 -13.42 -4.71
CA GLU A 193 -21.04 -13.37 -6.13
C GLU A 193 -20.83 -11.99 -6.74
N GLU A 194 -21.24 -10.93 -6.04
CA GLU A 194 -21.18 -9.56 -6.56
C GLU A 194 -19.76 -8.98 -6.56
N PRO A 195 -19.44 -8.01 -7.42
CA PRO A 195 -18.13 -7.39 -7.45
C PRO A 195 -17.85 -6.57 -6.19
N TRP A 196 -16.74 -6.87 -5.53
CA TRP A 196 -16.25 -6.11 -4.39
C TRP A 196 -14.73 -6.21 -4.26
N GLY A 197 -14.15 -5.37 -3.43
CA GLY A 197 -12.72 -5.42 -3.21
C GLY A 197 -12.26 -4.48 -2.12
N TRP A 198 -10.96 -4.44 -1.92
CA TRP A 198 -10.35 -3.48 -1.04
C TRP A 198 -9.05 -2.95 -1.62
N GLN A 199 -8.68 -1.77 -1.15
CA GLN A 199 -7.46 -1.09 -1.51
C GLN A 199 -6.76 -0.63 -0.23
N LYS A 200 -5.47 -0.89 -0.14
CA LYS A 200 -4.58 -0.35 0.89
C LYS A 200 -3.45 0.40 0.22
N PHE A 201 -3.21 1.64 0.61
CA PHE A 201 -2.11 2.41 0.04
C PHE A 201 -1.51 3.41 1.02
N GLY A 202 -0.27 3.81 0.77
CA GLY A 202 0.51 4.74 1.57
C GLY A 202 2.00 4.58 1.28
N HIS A 203 2.84 5.11 2.18
CA HIS A 203 4.29 5.11 1.98
C HIS A 203 4.86 3.72 1.68
N TYR A 204 5.39 3.57 0.46
CA TYR A 204 5.94 2.33 -0.10
C TYR A 204 5.00 1.11 -0.21
N LEU A 205 3.69 1.32 -0.17
CA LEU A 205 2.72 0.23 -0.32
C LEU A 205 1.49 0.71 -1.10
N CYS A 206 1.13 0.01 -2.15
CA CYS A 206 -0.17 0.08 -2.81
C CYS A 206 -0.60 -1.34 -3.14
N MET A 207 -1.77 -1.76 -2.70
CA MET A 207 -2.29 -3.09 -2.94
C MET A 207 -3.77 -2.99 -3.22
N ASN A 208 -4.19 -3.56 -4.35
CA ASN A 208 -5.57 -3.62 -4.77
C ASN A 208 -5.97 -5.08 -4.87
N CYS A 209 -7.08 -5.43 -4.24
CA CYS A 209 -7.61 -6.77 -4.21
C CYS A 209 -9.07 -6.73 -4.64
N PHE A 210 -9.39 -7.34 -5.78
CA PHE A 210 -10.73 -7.34 -6.34
C PHE A 210 -11.24 -8.77 -6.48
N MET A 211 -12.51 -8.98 -6.15
CA MET A 211 -13.20 -10.25 -6.18
C MET A 211 -14.51 -10.11 -6.95
N VAL A 212 -14.83 -11.10 -7.77
CA VAL A 212 -16.10 -11.22 -8.48
C VAL A 212 -16.39 -12.70 -8.72
N GLY A 213 -17.48 -13.20 -8.15
CA GLY A 213 -17.74 -14.65 -8.10
C GLY A 213 -16.56 -15.42 -7.52
N THR A 214 -16.11 -16.44 -8.25
CA THR A 214 -14.96 -17.28 -7.87
C THR A 214 -13.60 -16.72 -8.28
N GLN A 215 -13.57 -15.53 -8.89
CA GLN A 215 -12.36 -14.89 -9.41
C GLN A 215 -11.81 -13.86 -8.42
N MET A 216 -10.51 -13.90 -8.21
CA MET A 216 -9.78 -12.94 -7.40
C MET A 216 -8.58 -12.39 -8.19
N VAL A 217 -8.38 -11.08 -8.11
CA VAL A 217 -7.24 -10.40 -8.73
C VAL A 217 -6.60 -9.49 -7.69
N VAL A 218 -5.31 -9.72 -7.41
CA VAL A 218 -4.50 -8.81 -6.59
C VAL A 218 -3.59 -8.01 -7.52
N SER A 219 -4.12 -6.91 -8.04
CA SER A 219 -3.41 -6.02 -8.97
C SER A 219 -4.19 -4.71 -9.13
N PRO A 220 -3.51 -3.56 -9.32
CA PRO A 220 -2.06 -3.39 -9.29
C PRO A 220 -1.48 -3.45 -7.86
N ILE A 221 -0.21 -3.85 -7.77
CA ILE A 221 0.56 -3.91 -6.53
C ILE A 221 1.85 -3.10 -6.70
N PHE A 222 2.15 -2.29 -5.70
CA PHE A 222 3.46 -1.70 -5.47
C PHE A 222 3.86 -1.98 -4.02
N ILE A 223 5.02 -2.57 -3.82
CA ILE A 223 5.58 -2.86 -2.49
C ILE A 223 7.04 -2.49 -2.51
N GLY A 224 7.49 -1.74 -1.50
CA GLY A 224 8.87 -1.33 -1.35
C GLY A 224 9.24 -1.19 0.12
N ALA A 225 10.53 -1.12 0.39
CA ALA A 225 11.07 -0.89 1.71
C ALA A 225 12.22 0.11 1.64
N LYS A 226 12.29 0.98 2.64
CA LYS A 226 13.41 1.90 2.84
C LYS A 226 13.53 2.20 4.33
N PRO A 227 14.62 1.80 5.00
CA PRO A 227 15.60 0.79 4.55
C PRO A 227 14.93 -0.58 4.33
N ASN A 228 15.65 -1.54 3.74
CA ASN A 228 15.14 -2.91 3.57
C ASN A 228 15.35 -3.81 4.79
N ILE A 229 16.10 -3.37 5.80
CA ILE A 229 16.38 -4.08 7.05
C ILE A 229 16.11 -3.19 8.27
N ILE A 230 15.54 -3.78 9.32
CA ILE A 230 15.41 -3.18 10.65
C ILE A 230 16.62 -3.63 11.48
N ASP A 231 17.49 -2.69 11.87
CA ASP A 231 18.74 -2.98 12.60
C ASP A 231 18.67 -2.70 14.11
N ALA A 232 17.49 -2.30 14.63
CA ALA A 232 17.27 -2.02 16.04
C ALA A 232 15.79 -2.13 16.43
N GLY A 233 15.54 -2.30 17.73
CA GLY A 233 14.19 -2.30 18.29
C GLY A 233 13.50 -3.67 18.26
N PRO A 234 12.17 -3.72 18.48
CA PRO A 234 11.44 -4.98 18.70
C PRO A 234 11.37 -5.89 17.47
N TYR A 235 11.66 -5.35 16.28
CA TYR A 235 11.64 -6.07 15.01
C TYR A 235 13.03 -6.16 14.36
N GLU A 236 14.10 -6.02 15.15
CA GLU A 236 15.49 -6.19 14.68
C GLU A 236 15.65 -7.52 13.91
N GLY A 237 16.32 -7.45 12.76
CA GLY A 237 16.54 -8.58 11.86
C GLY A 237 15.42 -8.81 10.85
N LEU A 238 14.31 -8.06 10.89
CA LEU A 238 13.33 -8.08 9.82
C LEU A 238 13.95 -7.46 8.56
N GLU A 239 14.07 -8.27 7.51
CA GLU A 239 14.60 -7.87 6.22
C GLU A 239 13.61 -8.21 5.09
N LEU A 240 13.41 -7.29 4.16
CA LEU A 240 12.47 -7.44 3.05
C LEU A 240 13.21 -7.41 1.72
N PHE A 241 12.63 -8.11 0.73
CA PHE A 241 13.05 -8.09 -0.66
C PHE A 241 14.42 -8.69 -0.98
N VAL A 242 15.01 -9.49 -0.07
CA VAL A 242 16.33 -10.14 -0.28
C VAL A 242 16.39 -10.92 -1.59
N ASP A 243 15.44 -11.83 -1.83
CA ASP A 243 15.42 -12.65 -3.05
C ASP A 243 15.23 -11.78 -4.31
N GLN A 244 14.37 -10.76 -4.23
CA GLN A 244 14.10 -9.85 -5.34
C GLN A 244 15.33 -9.01 -5.67
N GLU A 245 16.02 -8.49 -4.67
CA GLU A 245 17.27 -7.75 -4.80
C GLU A 245 18.36 -8.63 -5.41
N GLN A 246 18.61 -9.81 -4.85
CA GLN A 246 19.62 -10.75 -5.35
C GLN A 246 19.35 -11.17 -6.80
N THR A 247 18.08 -11.43 -7.14
CA THR A 247 17.68 -11.78 -8.51
C THR A 247 17.92 -10.61 -9.46
N ALA A 248 17.54 -9.39 -9.09
CA ALA A 248 17.74 -8.21 -9.91
C ALA A 248 19.23 -7.89 -10.08
N LEU A 249 20.03 -7.99 -9.01
CA LEU A 249 21.48 -7.80 -9.08
C LEU A 249 22.14 -8.86 -9.97
N SER A 250 21.76 -10.13 -9.83
CA SER A 250 22.27 -11.21 -10.67
C SER A 250 21.93 -10.99 -12.14
N LEU A 251 20.71 -10.54 -12.43
CA LEU A 251 20.29 -10.18 -13.78
C LEU A 251 21.15 -9.05 -14.33
N MET A 252 21.30 -7.95 -13.59
CA MET A 252 22.13 -6.81 -14.02
C MET A 252 23.59 -7.21 -14.25
N GLN A 253 24.15 -8.07 -13.40
CA GLN A 253 25.52 -8.58 -13.53
C GLN A 253 25.68 -9.59 -14.67
N SER A 254 24.59 -10.18 -15.16
CA SER A 254 24.60 -11.07 -16.32
C SER A 254 24.57 -10.33 -17.66
N LEU A 255 24.30 -9.02 -17.67
CA LEU A 255 24.33 -8.21 -18.88
C LEU A 255 25.77 -8.00 -19.33
N ASP A 256 25.97 -7.99 -20.65
CA ASP A 256 27.26 -7.66 -21.24
C ASP A 256 27.63 -6.21 -20.87
N PRO A 257 28.85 -5.94 -20.37
CA PRO A 257 29.31 -4.59 -20.05
C PRO A 257 29.25 -3.59 -21.21
N GLU A 258 29.13 -4.06 -22.47
CA GLU A 258 29.08 -3.20 -23.67
C GLU A 258 27.65 -2.87 -24.16
N VAL A 259 26.59 -3.26 -23.43
CA VAL A 259 25.18 -2.90 -23.72
C VAL A 259 24.72 -1.65 -22.95
#